data_AF-A0A1F5J2Y8-F1
#
_entry.id   AF-A0A1F5J2Y8-F1
#
_cell.length_a   1.000
_cell.length_b   1.000
_cell.length_c   1.000
_cell.angle_alpha   90.00
_cell.angle_beta   90.00
_cell.angle_gamma   90.00
#
_symmetry.space_group_name_H-M   'P 1'
#
loop_
_entity.id
_entity.type
_entity.pdbx_description
1 polymer ?
#
loop_
_entity_poly.entity_id
_entity_poly.type
_entity_poly.pdbx_seq_one_letter_code
_entity_poly.pdbx_strand_id
1 'polypeptide(L)'
;MIDISTGNEIFKFHPVNSIPSGISAPANIEDMVCDVPSRVASVDINSDGYMDLAYFGDTCGRMWRFDISMPIEVDGSVSESGPDGNLVLTADDWAGAIAFCANTDGECFDAQDQPAVPNTNVEPIYFAPTIVLDDLGRRHVIFVTGDRRDPSSILKSGKLYNFIDDYIPAFLAGGTAVGGGVIKTASTLISDGQVIELAAQSGVEGQFVSSASNNFSSDQGEFVVKFPSNLGDPELGEKGFGVPVVINRVLIFTTYAPELDSSNPCSGGTGFGRIFALDFITGAAALSRIPGVKDSDILQGSSAQQGLAAGATVAEGMPTPAQLTFGARGSVLMSVAFTGGPVAGGSQFIIWELPPLPTRTQTLFWEELL
;
A
#
# COMPACT_ATOMS: atom_id res chain seq x y z
N MET A 1 5.84 -17.43 -8.70
CA MET A 1 6.67 -16.81 -9.75
C MET A 1 6.64 -17.70 -10.98
N ILE A 2 6.54 -17.08 -12.15
CA ILE A 2 6.45 -17.76 -13.43
C ILE A 2 7.62 -17.27 -14.29
N ASP A 3 8.32 -18.17 -14.95
CA ASP A 3 9.34 -17.82 -15.94
C ASP A 3 8.68 -17.15 -17.15
N ILE A 4 9.21 -16.00 -17.55
CA ILE A 4 8.73 -15.27 -18.71
C ILE A 4 9.04 -15.99 -20.03
N SER A 5 10.11 -16.78 -20.09
CA SER A 5 10.57 -17.39 -21.35
C SER A 5 9.81 -18.67 -21.70
N THR A 6 9.53 -19.50 -20.70
CA THR A 6 8.86 -20.80 -20.84
C THR A 6 7.41 -20.79 -20.38
N GLY A 7 7.02 -19.83 -19.53
CA GLY A 7 5.73 -19.86 -18.82
C GLY A 7 5.68 -20.90 -17.70
N ASN A 8 6.78 -21.58 -17.39
CA ASN A 8 6.85 -22.57 -16.33
C ASN A 8 6.82 -21.90 -14.94
N GLU A 9 6.25 -22.60 -13.97
CA GLU A 9 6.28 -22.16 -12.59
C GLU A 9 7.68 -22.39 -12.01
N ILE A 10 8.33 -21.30 -11.55
CA ILE A 10 9.65 -21.37 -10.87
C ILE A 10 9.43 -21.67 -9.39
N PHE A 11 8.41 -21.02 -8.82
CA PHE A 11 8.19 -21.04 -7.38
C PHE A 11 6.72 -20.76 -7.07
N LYS A 12 6.12 -21.47 -6.11
CA LYS A 12 4.78 -21.14 -5.60
C LYS A 12 4.62 -21.47 -4.13
N PHE A 13 3.91 -20.60 -3.44
CA PHE A 13 3.46 -20.81 -2.07
C PHE A 13 1.99 -21.24 -2.05
N HIS A 14 1.68 -22.24 -1.23
CA HIS A 14 0.33 -22.75 -1.02
C HIS A 14 0.22 -23.35 0.39
N PRO A 15 -0.94 -23.28 1.08
CA PRO A 15 -1.04 -23.77 2.46
C PRO A 15 -0.99 -25.29 2.62
N VAL A 16 -1.48 -26.08 1.66
CA VAL A 16 -1.67 -27.55 1.83
C VAL A 16 -1.23 -28.43 0.64
N ASN A 17 -0.61 -27.87 -0.39
CA ASN A 17 -0.25 -28.63 -1.59
C ASN A 17 1.22 -28.41 -1.89
N SER A 18 2.01 -29.47 -1.81
CA SER A 18 3.32 -29.54 -2.46
C SER A 18 3.10 -29.49 -3.96
N ILE A 19 3.62 -28.46 -4.62
CA ILE A 19 3.54 -28.29 -6.06
C ILE A 19 4.89 -28.73 -6.62
N PRO A 20 4.96 -29.34 -7.83
CA PRO A 20 6.22 -29.77 -8.41
C PRO A 20 7.04 -28.58 -8.93
N SER A 21 7.37 -27.64 -8.05
CA SER A 21 8.68 -27.01 -8.07
C SER A 21 9.71 -28.12 -7.79
N GLY A 22 10.94 -27.99 -8.29
CA GLY A 22 11.99 -29.01 -8.18
C GLY A 22 12.08 -29.66 -6.79
N ILE A 23 12.68 -30.86 -6.73
CA ILE A 23 12.68 -31.83 -5.61
C ILE A 23 13.03 -31.27 -4.20
N SER A 24 13.37 -30.00 -4.08
CA SER A 24 13.84 -29.31 -2.88
C SER A 24 13.14 -27.98 -2.54
N ALA A 25 12.12 -27.53 -3.28
CA ALA A 25 11.41 -26.28 -2.94
C ALA A 25 10.66 -26.41 -1.60
N PRO A 26 10.87 -25.49 -0.63
CA PRO A 26 10.23 -25.54 0.68
C PRO A 26 8.71 -25.59 0.52
N ALA A 27 8.16 -26.75 0.86
CA ALA A 27 6.75 -27.06 0.81
C ALA A 27 5.99 -26.27 1.89
N ASN A 28 4.94 -25.60 1.45
CA ASN A 28 3.85 -25.03 2.23
C ASN A 28 4.20 -23.91 3.23
N ILE A 29 3.48 -22.80 3.12
CA ILE A 29 3.31 -21.87 4.23
C ILE A 29 1.93 -22.16 4.79
N GLU A 30 1.86 -23.06 5.79
CA GLU A 30 0.59 -23.47 6.44
C GLU A 30 -0.20 -22.24 6.96
N ASP A 31 0.54 -21.17 7.27
CA ASP A 31 0.06 -19.87 7.71
C ASP A 31 -0.77 -19.09 6.66
N MET A 32 -0.69 -19.43 5.38
CA MET A 32 -1.43 -18.78 4.28
C MET A 32 -2.90 -19.23 4.22
N VAL A 33 -3.63 -19.04 5.31
CA VAL A 33 -5.04 -19.47 5.47
C VAL A 33 -6.08 -18.57 4.78
N CYS A 34 -5.66 -17.45 4.18
CA CYS A 34 -6.57 -16.45 3.59
C CYS A 34 -6.21 -16.13 2.15
N ASP A 35 -7.22 -15.71 1.37
CA ASP A 35 -7.04 -15.33 -0.03
C ASP A 35 -6.08 -14.14 -0.16
N VAL A 36 -5.27 -14.13 -1.23
CA VAL A 36 -4.30 -13.08 -1.55
C VAL A 36 -4.79 -12.26 -2.75
N PRO A 37 -5.54 -11.15 -2.54
CA PRO A 37 -6.13 -10.38 -3.64
C PRO A 37 -5.27 -9.21 -4.09
N SER A 38 -4.29 -8.79 -3.28
CA SER A 38 -3.44 -7.65 -3.59
C SER A 38 -2.42 -7.98 -4.68
N ARG A 39 -1.98 -6.94 -5.39
CA ARG A 39 -0.82 -7.06 -6.27
C ARG A 39 0.46 -7.11 -5.43
N VAL A 40 1.45 -7.83 -5.93
CA VAL A 40 2.79 -7.87 -5.35
C VAL A 40 3.53 -6.56 -5.64
N ALA A 41 4.18 -6.01 -4.62
CA ALA A 41 5.18 -4.97 -4.75
C ALA A 41 6.55 -5.58 -4.46
N SER A 42 7.54 -5.32 -5.31
CA SER A 42 8.91 -5.80 -5.13
C SER A 42 9.88 -4.66 -5.02
N VAL A 43 10.99 -4.88 -4.32
CA VAL A 43 12.05 -3.89 -4.13
C VAL A 43 13.41 -4.55 -4.35
N ASP A 44 14.22 -3.87 -5.16
CA ASP A 44 15.66 -4.05 -5.27
C ASP A 44 16.31 -3.08 -4.26
N ILE A 45 16.91 -3.64 -3.21
CA ILE A 45 17.45 -2.88 -2.07
C ILE A 45 18.90 -2.48 -2.33
N ASN A 46 19.62 -3.24 -3.15
CA ASN A 46 21.04 -3.03 -3.40
C ASN A 46 21.32 -2.35 -4.76
N SER A 47 20.28 -2.12 -5.57
CA SER A 47 20.33 -1.51 -6.90
C SER A 47 21.18 -2.28 -7.92
N ASP A 48 21.20 -3.61 -7.85
CA ASP A 48 21.90 -4.47 -8.80
C ASP A 48 21.05 -4.89 -10.01
N GLY A 49 19.76 -4.52 -10.03
CA GLY A 49 18.80 -4.84 -11.09
C GLY A 49 17.98 -6.10 -10.83
N TYR A 50 18.21 -6.80 -9.72
CA TYR A 50 17.43 -7.95 -9.27
C TYR A 50 16.56 -7.57 -8.08
N MET A 51 15.36 -8.14 -8.01
CA MET A 51 14.45 -7.87 -6.89
C MET A 51 14.86 -8.72 -5.69
N ASP A 52 14.96 -8.10 -4.52
CA ASP A 52 15.40 -8.76 -3.29
C ASP A 52 14.23 -9.18 -2.41
N LEU A 53 13.24 -8.29 -2.25
CA LEU A 53 12.08 -8.53 -1.42
C LEU A 53 10.78 -8.33 -2.19
N ALA A 54 9.78 -9.13 -1.86
CA ALA A 54 8.42 -9.01 -2.37
C ALA A 54 7.40 -8.91 -1.22
N TYR A 55 6.40 -8.06 -1.39
CA TYR A 55 5.35 -7.80 -0.42
C TYR A 55 3.98 -7.90 -1.05
N PHE A 56 3.02 -8.45 -0.31
CA PHE A 56 1.63 -8.45 -0.69
C PHE A 56 0.73 -8.61 0.54
N GLY A 57 -0.46 -8.04 0.47
CA GLY A 57 -1.51 -8.18 1.46
C GLY A 57 -2.52 -9.29 1.15
N ASP A 58 -3.15 -9.83 2.19
CA ASP A 58 -4.23 -10.80 2.11
C ASP A 58 -5.57 -10.29 2.66
N THR A 59 -6.63 -11.10 2.49
CA THR A 59 -7.99 -10.78 2.95
C THR A 59 -8.18 -10.82 4.46
N CYS A 60 -7.20 -11.33 5.21
CA CYS A 60 -7.17 -11.31 6.67
C CYS A 60 -6.37 -10.13 7.22
N GLY A 61 -5.91 -9.21 6.36
CA GLY A 61 -5.19 -8.03 6.79
C GLY A 61 -3.72 -8.27 7.11
N ARG A 62 -3.14 -9.36 6.60
CA ARG A 62 -1.71 -9.64 6.79
C ARG A 62 -0.91 -9.12 5.61
N MET A 63 0.15 -8.38 5.90
CA MET A 63 1.19 -8.04 4.93
C MET A 63 2.28 -9.09 4.99
N TRP A 64 2.43 -9.82 3.91
CA TRP A 64 3.47 -10.80 3.73
C TRP A 64 4.75 -10.16 3.19
N ARG A 65 5.89 -10.68 3.61
CA ARG A 65 7.22 -10.39 3.08
C ARG A 65 7.86 -11.69 2.63
N PHE A 66 8.41 -11.66 1.43
CA PHE A 66 9.18 -12.74 0.84
C PHE A 66 10.60 -12.28 0.56
N ASP A 67 11.57 -13.02 1.07
CA ASP A 67 12.97 -12.90 0.66
C ASP A 67 13.16 -13.72 -0.62
N ILE A 68 13.40 -13.00 -1.70
CA ILE A 68 13.66 -13.52 -3.04
C ILE A 68 15.07 -13.11 -3.54
N SER A 69 15.94 -12.67 -2.62
CA SER A 69 17.28 -12.18 -2.93
C SER A 69 18.26 -13.29 -3.28
N MET A 70 17.94 -14.53 -2.91
CA MET A 70 18.78 -15.67 -3.27
C MET A 70 18.69 -15.93 -4.78
N PRO A 71 19.82 -16.19 -5.46
CA PRO A 71 19.81 -16.48 -6.88
C PRO A 71 18.93 -17.68 -7.23
N ILE A 72 18.22 -17.58 -8.35
CA ILE A 72 17.53 -18.73 -8.95
C ILE A 72 18.59 -19.72 -9.43
N GLU A 73 18.46 -20.98 -9.01
CA GLU A 73 19.31 -22.07 -9.47
C GLU A 73 18.81 -22.57 -10.84
N VAL A 74 19.77 -22.90 -11.71
CA VAL A 74 19.50 -23.43 -13.04
C VAL A 74 19.93 -24.88 -13.07
N ASP A 75 18.96 -25.80 -13.17
CA ASP A 75 19.22 -27.21 -13.42
C ASP A 75 19.04 -27.49 -14.91
N GLY A 76 20.12 -27.34 -15.68
CA GLY A 76 20.11 -27.55 -17.12
C GLY A 76 21.01 -26.58 -17.89
N SER A 77 20.82 -26.51 -19.21
CA SER A 77 21.56 -25.61 -20.07
C SER A 77 20.71 -24.39 -20.44
N VAL A 78 21.29 -23.19 -20.41
CA VAL A 78 20.60 -21.95 -20.86
C VAL A 78 20.09 -22.05 -22.30
N SER A 79 20.68 -22.93 -23.12
CA SER A 79 20.17 -23.25 -24.47
C SER A 79 18.78 -23.88 -24.50
N GLU A 80 18.27 -24.33 -23.35
CA GLU A 80 16.95 -24.93 -23.17
C GLU A 80 15.91 -23.88 -22.72
N SER A 81 16.25 -22.59 -22.72
CA SER A 81 15.32 -21.48 -22.49
C SER A 81 14.46 -21.19 -23.73
N GLY A 82 13.35 -20.48 -23.51
CA GLY A 82 12.42 -20.06 -24.57
C GLY A 82 11.08 -20.83 -24.57
N PRO A 83 10.15 -20.49 -25.47
CA PRO A 83 8.75 -20.94 -25.37
C PRO A 83 8.54 -22.46 -25.45
N ASP A 84 9.41 -23.16 -26.18
CA ASP A 84 9.42 -24.63 -26.31
C ASP A 84 10.52 -25.29 -25.45
N GLY A 85 11.17 -24.49 -24.61
CA GLY A 85 12.26 -24.89 -23.74
C GLY A 85 11.78 -25.69 -22.52
N ASN A 86 12.64 -26.56 -22.01
CA ASN A 86 12.38 -27.34 -20.79
C ASN A 86 13.41 -27.04 -19.69
N LEU A 87 13.95 -25.82 -19.69
CA LEU A 87 14.84 -25.35 -18.64
C LEU A 87 14.13 -25.41 -17.29
N VAL A 88 14.75 -26.10 -16.34
CA VAL A 88 14.25 -26.17 -14.96
C VAL A 88 14.94 -25.08 -14.15
N LEU A 89 14.12 -24.20 -13.59
CA LEU A 89 14.55 -23.13 -12.69
C LEU A 89 14.00 -23.43 -11.30
N THR A 90 14.86 -23.40 -10.29
CA THR A 90 14.47 -23.64 -8.89
C THR A 90 14.91 -22.47 -8.02
N ALA A 91 14.15 -22.21 -6.96
CA ALA A 91 14.43 -21.12 -6.03
C ALA A 91 14.16 -21.59 -4.60
N ASP A 92 14.92 -22.61 -4.19
CA ASP A 92 14.63 -23.37 -2.97
C ASP A 92 14.94 -22.60 -1.69
N ASP A 93 15.77 -21.56 -1.78
CA ASP A 93 16.13 -20.72 -0.63
C ASP A 93 15.20 -19.51 -0.43
N TRP A 94 14.15 -19.38 -1.26
CA TRP A 94 13.17 -18.31 -1.09
C TRP A 94 12.22 -18.60 0.07
N ALA A 95 12.06 -17.62 0.95
CA ALA A 95 11.31 -17.77 2.19
C ALA A 95 10.31 -16.63 2.38
N GLY A 96 9.15 -16.97 2.94
CA GLY A 96 8.08 -16.02 3.24
C GLY A 96 7.72 -15.99 4.71
N ALA A 97 7.35 -14.81 5.21
CA ALA A 97 6.81 -14.63 6.55
C ALA A 97 5.79 -13.48 6.57
N ILE A 98 4.93 -13.46 7.59
CA ILE A 98 4.09 -12.30 7.87
C ILE A 98 5.00 -11.20 8.43
N ALA A 99 5.01 -10.03 7.80
CA ALA A 99 5.73 -8.85 8.31
C ALA A 99 4.82 -7.96 9.16
N PHE A 100 3.53 -7.92 8.85
CA PHE A 100 2.56 -7.11 9.59
C PHE A 100 1.16 -7.74 9.60
N CYS A 101 0.38 -7.51 10.65
CA CYS A 101 -1.04 -7.85 10.71
C CYS A 101 -1.91 -6.65 11.14
N ALA A 102 -2.89 -6.28 10.32
CA ALA A 102 -3.74 -5.10 10.49
C ALA A 102 -4.88 -5.27 11.51
N ASN A 103 -4.97 -6.41 12.20
CA ASN A 103 -5.95 -6.63 13.27
C ASN A 103 -5.25 -6.63 14.64
N THR A 104 -6.02 -6.87 15.69
CA THR A 104 -5.46 -7.02 17.05
C THR A 104 -4.68 -8.33 17.18
N ASP A 105 -3.76 -8.41 18.14
CA ASP A 105 -2.91 -9.60 18.34
C ASP A 105 -3.73 -10.91 18.44
N GLY A 106 -4.84 -10.88 19.18
CA GLY A 106 -5.73 -12.04 19.36
C GLY A 106 -6.61 -12.38 18.15
N GLU A 107 -6.61 -11.56 17.10
CA GLU A 107 -7.26 -11.83 15.82
C GLU A 107 -6.26 -12.24 14.74
N CYS A 108 -4.99 -11.88 14.91
CA CYS A 108 -3.90 -12.26 14.02
C CYS A 108 -3.43 -13.70 14.27
N PHE A 109 -3.45 -14.14 15.53
CA PHE A 109 -3.00 -15.47 15.95
C PHE A 109 -3.99 -16.13 16.88
N ASP A 110 -4.09 -17.47 16.80
CA ASP A 110 -4.88 -18.28 17.72
C ASP A 110 -4.14 -18.51 19.04
N ALA A 111 -4.76 -19.27 19.95
CA ALA A 111 -4.17 -19.56 21.27
C ALA A 111 -2.91 -20.46 21.22
N GLN A 112 -2.50 -20.92 20.04
CA GLN A 112 -1.28 -21.70 19.77
C GLN A 112 -0.27 -20.87 18.96
N ASP A 113 -0.44 -19.54 18.89
CA ASP A 113 0.36 -18.61 18.09
C ASP A 113 0.36 -18.96 16.58
N GLN A 114 -0.67 -19.67 16.10
CA GLN A 114 -0.82 -19.96 14.67
C GLN A 114 -1.70 -18.89 13.99
N PRO A 115 -1.42 -18.50 12.74
CA PRO A 115 -2.19 -17.45 12.09
C PRO A 115 -3.67 -17.79 11.96
N ALA A 116 -4.51 -16.91 12.49
CA ALA A 116 -5.95 -17.08 12.58
C ALA A 116 -6.69 -16.32 11.47
N VAL A 117 -7.94 -16.73 11.22
CA VAL A 117 -8.88 -15.96 10.40
C VAL A 117 -9.66 -15.01 11.31
N PRO A 118 -9.53 -13.67 11.13
CA PRO A 118 -10.24 -12.69 11.94
C PRO A 118 -11.76 -12.81 11.77
N ASN A 119 -12.52 -12.59 12.86
CA ASN A 119 -13.98 -12.71 12.85
C ASN A 119 -14.73 -11.42 13.27
N THR A 120 -14.04 -10.44 13.87
CA THR A 120 -14.63 -9.19 14.36
C THR A 120 -14.10 -7.96 13.62
N ASN A 121 -12.80 -7.68 13.73
CA ASN A 121 -12.14 -6.63 12.96
C ASN A 121 -11.52 -7.30 11.74
N VAL A 122 -12.04 -6.97 10.56
CA VAL A 122 -11.51 -7.49 9.30
C VAL A 122 -10.98 -6.30 8.52
N GLU A 123 -9.67 -6.23 8.41
CA GLU A 123 -8.93 -5.15 7.73
C GLU A 123 -8.28 -5.67 6.44
N PRO A 124 -9.06 -6.12 5.43
CA PRO A 124 -8.51 -6.80 4.27
C PRO A 124 -7.66 -5.85 3.41
N ILE A 125 -6.59 -6.37 2.81
CA ILE A 125 -5.66 -5.60 1.98
C ILE A 125 -5.85 -6.00 0.51
N TYR A 126 -6.49 -5.14 -0.27
CA TYR A 126 -6.75 -5.35 -1.71
C TYR A 126 -5.75 -4.66 -2.63
N PHE A 127 -5.04 -3.67 -2.13
CA PHE A 127 -4.12 -2.86 -2.92
C PHE A 127 -2.68 -3.23 -2.59
N ALA A 128 -1.78 -3.10 -3.56
CA ALA A 128 -0.36 -3.28 -3.33
C ALA A 128 0.14 -2.29 -2.26
N PRO A 129 1.12 -2.69 -1.43
CA PRO A 129 1.84 -1.73 -0.62
C PRO A 129 2.73 -0.84 -1.48
N THR A 130 3.12 0.31 -0.93
CA THR A 130 4.19 1.16 -1.41
C THR A 130 5.38 1.00 -0.49
N ILE A 131 6.56 0.79 -1.07
CA ILE A 131 7.80 0.60 -0.33
C ILE A 131 8.67 1.81 -0.61
N VAL A 132 9.13 2.47 0.44
CA VAL A 132 10.08 3.59 0.34
C VAL A 132 11.16 3.52 1.39
N LEU A 133 12.33 4.05 1.07
CA LEU A 133 13.42 4.24 2.02
C LEU A 133 13.40 5.68 2.52
N ASP A 134 13.61 5.87 3.82
CA ASP A 134 13.87 7.19 4.37
C ASP A 134 15.37 7.58 4.28
N ASP A 135 15.70 8.79 4.74
CA ASP A 135 17.07 9.30 4.71
C ASP A 135 18.04 8.51 5.60
N LEU A 136 17.52 7.65 6.50
CA LEU A 136 18.29 6.75 7.35
C LEU A 136 18.41 5.33 6.77
N GLY A 137 17.83 5.08 5.59
CA GLY A 137 17.79 3.77 4.94
C GLY A 137 16.77 2.81 5.55
N ARG A 138 15.84 3.30 6.38
CA ARG A 138 14.77 2.47 6.96
C ARG A 138 13.69 2.24 5.91
N ARG A 139 13.22 0.99 5.81
CA ARG A 139 12.24 0.56 4.82
C ARG A 139 10.83 0.71 5.35
N HIS A 140 10.14 1.74 4.86
CA HIS A 140 8.72 1.96 5.11
C HIS A 140 7.89 1.11 4.15
N VAL A 141 6.93 0.38 4.72
CA VAL A 141 5.93 -0.37 3.97
C VAL A 141 4.57 0.25 4.28
N ILE A 142 4.00 0.90 3.27
CA ILE A 142 2.79 1.71 3.40
C ILE A 142 1.66 1.07 2.62
N PHE A 143 0.53 0.83 3.26
CA PHE A 143 -0.61 0.19 2.62
C PHE A 143 -1.93 0.64 3.23
N VAL A 144 -3.00 0.41 2.49
CA VAL A 144 -4.36 0.71 2.94
C VAL A 144 -5.17 -0.56 3.09
N THR A 145 -6.05 -0.54 4.07
CA THR A 145 -7.05 -1.58 4.30
C THR A 145 -8.44 -1.07 3.94
N GLY A 146 -9.36 -2.01 3.75
CA GLY A 146 -10.76 -1.73 3.50
C GLY A 146 -11.39 -2.76 2.57
N ASP A 147 -12.59 -3.21 2.91
CA ASP A 147 -13.31 -4.22 2.14
C ASP A 147 -13.82 -3.67 0.79
N ARG A 148 -13.00 -3.83 -0.26
CA ARG A 148 -13.35 -3.44 -1.63
C ARG A 148 -14.51 -4.27 -2.20
N ARG A 149 -14.77 -5.49 -1.70
CA ARG A 149 -15.89 -6.32 -2.18
C ARG A 149 -17.24 -5.78 -1.72
N ASP A 150 -17.25 -5.02 -0.63
CA ASP A 150 -18.43 -4.38 -0.07
C ASP A 150 -18.16 -2.89 0.21
N PRO A 151 -17.89 -2.09 -0.85
CA PRO A 151 -17.42 -0.71 -0.69
C PRO A 151 -18.52 0.20 -0.13
N SER A 152 -19.80 -0.14 -0.33
CA SER A 152 -20.97 0.56 0.23
C SER A 152 -21.20 0.29 1.71
N SER A 153 -20.49 -0.68 2.30
CA SER A 153 -20.66 -1.01 3.72
C SER A 153 -20.23 0.13 4.62
N ILE A 154 -21.20 0.66 5.35
CA ILE A 154 -21.02 1.68 6.40
C ILE A 154 -20.47 1.10 7.70
N LEU A 155 -20.53 -0.22 7.90
CA LEU A 155 -20.21 -0.87 9.17
C LEU A 155 -18.73 -1.25 9.31
N LYS A 156 -17.98 -1.18 8.20
CA LYS A 156 -16.57 -1.54 8.14
C LYS A 156 -15.79 -0.31 7.70
N SER A 157 -14.85 0.17 8.49
CA SER A 157 -13.84 1.13 8.03
C SER A 157 -12.61 0.38 7.52
N GLY A 158 -11.72 1.14 6.87
CA GLY A 158 -10.34 0.78 6.68
C GLY A 158 -9.44 1.80 7.35
N LYS A 159 -8.14 1.56 7.26
CA LYS A 159 -7.07 2.41 7.79
C LYS A 159 -5.93 2.47 6.78
N LEU A 160 -5.00 3.40 6.99
CA LEU A 160 -3.70 3.35 6.33
C LEU A 160 -2.64 3.02 7.39
N TYR A 161 -1.75 2.11 7.06
CA TYR A 161 -0.63 1.74 7.91
C TYR A 161 0.67 2.10 7.22
N ASN A 162 1.61 2.62 8.01
CA ASN A 162 3.00 2.77 7.64
C ASN A 162 3.83 2.13 8.76
N PHE A 163 4.48 1.01 8.47
CA PHE A 163 5.40 0.38 9.42
C PHE A 163 6.80 0.32 8.81
N ILE A 164 7.79 0.30 9.69
CA ILE A 164 9.18 0.09 9.30
C ILE A 164 9.47 -1.40 9.41
N ASP A 165 9.82 -2.00 8.27
CA ASP A 165 10.29 -3.36 8.21
C ASP A 165 11.80 -3.40 8.43
N ASP A 166 12.20 -4.03 9.54
CA ASP A 166 13.59 -4.13 10.00
C ASP A 166 14.29 -5.38 9.48
N TYR A 167 13.64 -6.16 8.61
CA TYR A 167 14.25 -7.35 8.03
C TYR A 167 15.41 -7.02 7.07
N ILE A 168 16.54 -7.66 7.31
CA ILE A 168 17.76 -7.55 6.54
C ILE A 168 18.06 -8.94 5.95
N PRO A 169 17.96 -9.10 4.62
CA PRO A 169 18.34 -10.33 3.93
C PRO A 169 19.78 -10.76 4.23
N ALA A 170 20.03 -12.06 4.05
CA ALA A 170 21.31 -12.72 4.27
C ALA A 170 22.51 -11.96 3.65
N PHE A 171 22.36 -11.53 2.40
CA PHE A 171 23.44 -10.87 1.65
C PHE A 171 23.81 -9.49 2.23
N LEU A 172 22.85 -8.74 2.78
CA LEU A 172 23.11 -7.46 3.46
C LEU A 172 23.62 -7.66 4.88
N ALA A 173 23.16 -8.71 5.56
CA ALA A 173 23.58 -9.05 6.92
C ALA A 173 24.99 -9.66 6.99
N GLY A 174 25.59 -10.02 5.84
CA GLY A 174 26.90 -10.66 5.78
C GLY A 174 26.87 -12.15 6.15
N GLY A 175 25.74 -12.83 5.93
CA GLY A 175 25.57 -14.25 6.24
C GLY A 175 24.12 -14.59 6.53
N THR A 176 23.75 -14.71 7.80
CA THR A 176 22.38 -15.06 8.20
C THR A 176 21.47 -13.83 8.18
N ALA A 177 20.27 -13.95 7.62
CA ALA A 177 19.27 -12.88 7.67
C ALA A 177 18.95 -12.50 9.13
N VAL A 178 18.71 -11.21 9.37
CA VAL A 178 18.42 -10.67 10.71
C VAL A 178 17.22 -9.73 10.68
N GLY A 179 16.61 -9.46 11.83
CA GLY A 179 15.39 -8.65 11.93
C GLY A 179 14.15 -9.39 11.39
N GLY A 180 12.99 -8.73 11.42
CA GLY A 180 11.75 -9.25 10.85
C GLY A 180 11.18 -10.51 11.48
N GLY A 181 11.69 -10.93 12.64
CA GLY A 181 11.20 -12.08 13.40
C GLY A 181 10.07 -11.73 14.38
N VAL A 182 9.86 -10.44 14.67
CA VAL A 182 8.71 -9.95 15.43
C VAL A 182 7.69 -9.43 14.45
N ILE A 183 6.49 -10.03 14.46
CA ILE A 183 5.39 -9.59 13.62
C ILE A 183 4.78 -8.34 14.23
N LYS A 184 4.75 -7.25 13.47
CA LYS A 184 4.07 -6.03 13.89
C LYS A 184 2.57 -6.17 13.69
N THR A 185 1.79 -5.66 14.62
CA THR A 185 0.33 -5.66 14.55
C THR A 185 -0.23 -4.25 14.66
N ALA A 186 -1.51 -4.08 14.36
CA ALA A 186 -2.18 -2.80 14.59
C ALA A 186 -2.07 -2.36 16.06
N SER A 187 -2.13 -3.28 17.03
CA SER A 187 -1.93 -2.95 18.46
C SER A 187 -0.53 -2.42 18.74
N THR A 188 0.52 -3.05 18.20
CA THR A 188 1.90 -2.56 18.38
C THR A 188 2.11 -1.18 17.76
N LEU A 189 1.52 -0.90 16.59
CA LEU A 189 1.62 0.41 15.96
C LEU A 189 0.84 1.49 16.72
N ILE A 190 -0.26 1.13 17.37
CA ILE A 190 -1.04 2.03 18.21
C ILE A 190 -0.32 2.35 19.53
N SER A 191 0.40 1.37 20.11
CA SER A 191 1.12 1.57 21.38
C SER A 191 2.46 2.28 21.20
N ASP A 192 3.22 1.91 20.17
CA ASP A 192 4.62 2.29 20.02
C ASP A 192 4.82 3.30 18.88
N GLY A 193 3.89 3.34 17.92
CA GLY A 193 3.86 4.29 16.82
C GLY A 193 2.92 5.47 17.05
N GLN A 194 2.61 6.19 15.98
CA GLN A 194 1.71 7.35 16.03
C GLN A 194 0.31 7.00 15.51
N VAL A 195 -0.72 7.41 16.25
CA VAL A 195 -2.12 7.37 15.78
C VAL A 195 -2.48 8.72 15.20
N ILE A 196 -2.79 8.72 13.90
CA ILE A 196 -3.15 9.91 13.13
C ILE A 196 -4.65 9.86 12.86
N GLU A 197 -5.34 10.91 13.27
CA GLU A 197 -6.77 11.07 13.05
C GLU A 197 -6.95 12.11 11.94
N LEU A 198 -7.64 11.72 10.86
CA LEU A 198 -8.08 12.65 9.83
C LEU A 198 -9.48 13.15 10.18
N ALA A 199 -9.63 14.48 10.24
CA ALA A 199 -10.87 15.10 10.67
C ALA A 199 -11.26 16.25 9.74
N ALA A 200 -12.57 16.52 9.64
CA ALA A 200 -13.07 17.65 8.86
C ALA A 200 -12.47 18.98 9.37
N GLN A 201 -12.02 19.82 8.44
CA GLN A 201 -11.44 21.11 8.78
C GLN A 201 -12.53 22.10 9.18
N SER A 202 -12.35 22.74 10.34
CA SER A 202 -13.31 23.75 10.80
C SER A 202 -13.38 24.94 9.82
N GLY A 203 -14.60 25.28 9.42
CA GLY A 203 -14.89 26.44 8.58
C GLY A 203 -14.52 26.28 7.11
N VAL A 204 -14.15 25.08 6.65
CA VAL A 204 -14.00 24.79 5.22
C VAL A 204 -14.63 23.45 4.87
N GLU A 205 -15.63 23.48 4.00
CA GLU A 205 -16.36 22.29 3.57
C GLU A 205 -15.47 21.40 2.70
N GLY A 206 -15.60 20.09 2.87
CA GLY A 206 -14.90 19.10 2.05
C GLY A 206 -13.39 19.01 2.27
N GLN A 207 -12.78 19.78 3.17
CA GLN A 207 -11.36 19.67 3.53
C GLN A 207 -11.14 18.94 4.85
N PHE A 208 -9.97 18.32 4.98
CA PHE A 208 -9.58 17.55 6.15
C PHE A 208 -8.22 17.99 6.69
N VAL A 209 -8.03 17.86 7.99
CA VAL A 209 -6.76 18.10 8.70
C VAL A 209 -6.24 16.79 9.29
N SER A 210 -4.93 16.74 9.54
CA SER A 210 -4.27 15.64 10.26
C SER A 210 -4.04 16.05 11.71
N SER A 211 -4.23 15.13 12.66
CA SER A 211 -3.85 15.34 14.07
C SER A 211 -2.33 15.36 14.30
N ALA A 212 -1.56 14.91 13.31
CA ALA A 212 -0.11 14.86 13.39
C ALA A 212 0.53 16.26 13.37
N SER A 213 1.69 16.37 14.03
CA SER A 213 2.53 17.57 14.01
C SER A 213 3.79 17.32 13.20
N ASN A 214 4.54 18.37 12.84
CA ASN A 214 5.83 18.23 12.15
C ASN A 214 6.98 17.99 13.15
N ASN A 215 6.84 17.05 14.09
CA ASN A 215 7.84 16.82 15.13
C ASN A 215 8.72 15.60 14.84
N PHE A 216 9.72 15.82 13.98
CA PHE A 216 10.71 14.82 13.56
C PHE A 216 11.52 14.17 14.71
N SER A 217 11.48 14.72 15.92
CA SER A 217 12.19 14.14 17.08
C SER A 217 11.40 13.02 17.77
N SER A 218 10.07 13.04 17.68
CA SER A 218 9.17 12.02 18.23
C SER A 218 8.60 11.10 17.16
N ASP A 219 8.47 11.61 15.93
CA ASP A 219 7.71 10.93 14.88
C ASP A 219 8.66 10.03 14.09
N GLN A 220 8.66 8.74 14.42
CA GLN A 220 9.62 7.77 13.89
C GLN A 220 9.25 7.23 12.51
N GLY A 221 8.13 7.68 11.91
CA GLY A 221 7.64 7.19 10.63
C GLY A 221 6.88 5.87 10.69
N GLU A 222 6.55 5.40 11.89
CA GLU A 222 5.57 4.33 12.08
C GLU A 222 4.25 4.94 12.55
N PHE A 223 3.19 4.74 11.78
CA PHE A 223 1.89 5.29 12.12
C PHE A 223 0.74 4.51 11.52
N VAL A 224 -0.41 4.66 12.18
CA VAL A 224 -1.72 4.30 11.63
C VAL A 224 -2.52 5.57 11.40
N VAL A 225 -3.12 5.69 10.24
CA VAL A 225 -4.06 6.76 9.90
C VAL A 225 -5.47 6.20 9.94
N LYS A 226 -6.30 6.78 10.82
CA LYS A 226 -7.74 6.56 10.80
C LYS A 226 -8.39 7.53 9.83
N PHE A 227 -9.20 6.98 8.95
CA PHE A 227 -9.93 7.78 7.97
C PHE A 227 -11.02 8.61 8.67
N PRO A 228 -11.42 9.74 8.08
CA PRO A 228 -12.55 10.49 8.60
C PRO A 228 -13.83 9.67 8.44
N SER A 229 -14.89 10.08 9.14
CA SER A 229 -16.20 9.45 8.98
C SER A 229 -17.29 10.48 8.77
N ASN A 230 -18.15 10.19 7.79
CA ASN A 230 -19.38 10.92 7.54
C ASN A 230 -20.54 10.41 8.42
N LEU A 231 -20.29 9.37 9.22
CA LEU A 231 -21.30 8.61 9.94
C LEU A 231 -21.27 8.89 11.46
N GLY A 232 -20.46 9.85 11.89
CA GLY A 232 -20.33 10.26 13.30
C GLY A 232 -19.36 9.41 14.13
N ASP A 233 -18.85 8.30 13.58
CA ASP A 233 -17.86 7.43 14.22
C ASP A 233 -16.70 7.14 13.23
N PRO A 234 -15.44 7.51 13.53
CA PRO A 234 -14.28 7.31 12.65
C PRO A 234 -13.99 5.83 12.32
N GLU A 235 -14.50 4.88 13.10
CA GLU A 235 -14.36 3.45 12.81
C GLU A 235 -15.40 2.93 11.79
N LEU A 236 -16.22 3.82 11.21
CA LEU A 236 -17.28 3.45 10.29
C LEU A 236 -17.07 3.94 8.85
N GLY A 237 -17.23 3.01 7.92
CA GLY A 237 -17.59 3.24 6.52
C GLY A 237 -16.43 3.55 5.58
N GLU A 238 -15.56 4.50 5.90
CA GLU A 238 -14.54 4.96 4.95
C GLU A 238 -13.44 3.91 4.74
N LYS A 239 -13.05 3.68 3.47
CA LYS A 239 -12.10 2.63 3.08
C LYS A 239 -10.99 3.18 2.22
N GLY A 240 -9.80 2.59 2.33
CA GLY A 240 -8.73 2.84 1.37
C GLY A 240 -9.11 2.32 -0.01
N PHE A 241 -8.92 3.15 -1.03
CA PHE A 241 -9.38 2.85 -2.38
C PHE A 241 -8.33 3.23 -3.42
N GLY A 242 -7.17 2.60 -3.33
CA GLY A 242 -6.05 2.82 -4.23
C GLY A 242 -4.74 2.32 -3.65
N VAL A 243 -3.75 2.12 -4.53
CA VAL A 243 -2.37 1.96 -4.09
C VAL A 243 -1.90 3.34 -3.62
N PRO A 244 -1.36 3.48 -2.40
CA PRO A 244 -0.72 4.72 -1.98
C PRO A 244 0.44 5.08 -2.92
N VAL A 245 0.88 6.32 -2.92
CA VAL A 245 2.01 6.77 -3.71
C VAL A 245 2.84 7.70 -2.85
N VAL A 246 4.14 7.48 -2.79
CA VAL A 246 5.05 8.42 -2.11
C VAL A 246 5.93 9.09 -3.15
N ILE A 247 5.92 10.41 -3.16
CA ILE A 247 6.81 11.20 -4.01
C ILE A 247 7.19 12.49 -3.31
N ASN A 248 8.48 12.83 -3.35
CA ASN A 248 9.02 14.04 -2.72
C ASN A 248 8.59 14.19 -1.25
N ARG A 249 8.64 13.06 -0.52
CA ARG A 249 8.24 12.91 0.89
C ARG A 249 6.73 13.12 1.18
N VAL A 250 5.91 13.27 0.15
CA VAL A 250 4.45 13.33 0.28
C VAL A 250 3.87 11.95 0.00
N LEU A 251 3.25 11.34 1.00
CA LEU A 251 2.39 10.17 0.90
C LEU A 251 1.02 10.61 0.44
N ILE A 252 0.58 10.09 -0.70
CA ILE A 252 -0.69 10.40 -1.36
C ILE A 252 -1.50 9.12 -1.41
N PHE A 253 -2.77 9.19 -1.04
CA PHE A 253 -3.68 8.05 -1.11
C PHE A 253 -5.11 8.51 -1.30
N THR A 254 -5.94 7.59 -1.77
CA THR A 254 -7.34 7.83 -2.05
C THR A 254 -8.20 6.94 -1.17
N THR A 255 -9.35 7.46 -0.79
CA THR A 255 -10.34 6.72 0.00
C THR A 255 -11.73 6.89 -0.61
N TYR A 256 -12.61 5.97 -0.25
CA TYR A 256 -14.02 6.02 -0.57
C TYR A 256 -14.84 6.02 0.72
N ALA A 257 -15.61 7.08 0.92
CA ALA A 257 -16.53 7.23 2.04
C ALA A 257 -17.95 6.89 1.58
N PRO A 258 -18.53 5.74 1.95
CA PRO A 258 -19.91 5.42 1.61
C PRO A 258 -20.88 6.35 2.34
N GLU A 259 -22.08 6.50 1.77
CA GLU A 259 -23.16 7.29 2.35
C GLU A 259 -24.33 6.40 2.79
N LEU A 260 -25.04 6.84 3.82
CA LEU A 260 -26.32 6.28 4.24
C LEU A 260 -27.45 6.75 3.31
N ASP A 261 -27.93 5.91 2.40
CA ASP A 261 -29.29 6.06 1.88
C ASP A 261 -30.23 5.09 2.60
N SER A 262 -31.03 5.64 3.52
CA SER A 262 -32.02 4.87 4.29
C SER A 262 -33.33 4.63 3.52
N SER A 263 -33.47 5.16 2.30
CA SER A 263 -34.75 5.18 1.59
C SER A 263 -34.82 4.24 0.39
N ASN A 264 -33.71 3.94 -0.31
CA ASN A 264 -33.70 2.97 -1.40
C ASN A 264 -32.29 2.44 -1.75
N PRO A 265 -32.01 1.13 -1.57
CA PRO A 265 -30.69 0.55 -1.87
C PRO A 265 -30.32 0.58 -3.37
N CYS A 266 -31.28 0.83 -4.27
CA CYS A 266 -31.06 1.01 -5.70
C CYS A 266 -30.88 2.48 -6.12
N SER A 267 -31.07 3.43 -5.21
CA SER A 267 -30.67 4.84 -5.36
C SER A 267 -29.49 5.20 -4.47
N GLY A 268 -28.79 4.19 -3.93
CA GLY A 268 -27.76 4.34 -2.92
C GLY A 268 -26.86 5.54 -3.20
N GLY A 269 -26.65 6.35 -2.15
CA GLY A 269 -25.78 7.51 -2.21
C GLY A 269 -24.47 7.13 -2.89
N THR A 270 -24.04 7.95 -3.83
CA THR A 270 -22.85 7.72 -4.67
C THR A 270 -21.56 7.66 -3.86
N GLY A 271 -21.62 8.04 -2.58
CA GLY A 271 -20.47 8.14 -1.68
C GLY A 271 -19.52 9.25 -2.13
N PHE A 272 -18.44 9.42 -1.39
CA PHE A 272 -17.47 10.48 -1.65
C PHE A 272 -16.09 9.89 -1.87
N GLY A 273 -15.49 10.26 -3.00
CA GLY A 273 -14.10 9.97 -3.30
C GLY A 273 -13.23 11.10 -2.77
N ARG A 274 -12.21 10.72 -1.98
CA ARG A 274 -11.32 11.67 -1.34
C ARG A 274 -9.88 11.40 -1.71
N ILE A 275 -9.08 12.45 -1.65
CA ILE A 275 -7.64 12.39 -1.75
C ILE A 275 -7.03 12.95 -0.48
N PHE A 276 -6.03 12.25 0.03
CA PHE A 276 -5.25 12.65 1.18
C PHE A 276 -3.77 12.71 0.82
N ALA A 277 -3.06 13.59 1.50
CA ALA A 277 -1.66 13.84 1.32
C ALA A 277 -1.01 14.20 2.65
N LEU A 278 -0.11 13.33 3.12
CA LEU A 278 0.61 13.45 4.39
C LEU A 278 2.12 13.43 4.15
N ASP A 279 2.91 13.93 5.10
CA ASP A 279 4.34 13.62 5.14
C ASP A 279 4.52 12.16 5.56
N PHE A 280 5.24 11.34 4.78
CA PHE A 280 5.31 9.90 5.06
C PHE A 280 6.13 9.53 6.31
N ILE A 281 6.80 10.49 6.96
CA ILE A 281 7.53 10.26 8.21
C ILE A 281 6.77 10.85 9.40
N THR A 282 6.29 12.10 9.29
CA THR A 282 5.63 12.76 10.44
C THR A 282 4.12 12.55 10.46
N GLY A 283 3.53 12.16 9.33
CA GLY A 283 2.08 12.06 9.19
C GLY A 283 1.35 13.40 9.11
N ALA A 284 2.08 14.52 9.11
CA ALA A 284 1.52 15.86 9.09
C ALA A 284 0.88 16.18 7.73
N ALA A 285 -0.04 17.14 7.74
CA ALA A 285 -0.72 17.63 6.54
C ALA A 285 0.27 18.09 5.45
N ALA A 286 0.11 17.55 4.23
CA ALA A 286 1.00 17.82 3.11
C ALA A 286 0.27 18.09 1.78
N LEU A 287 -1.06 18.22 1.76
CA LEU A 287 -1.81 18.43 0.52
C LEU A 287 -1.37 19.68 -0.24
N SER A 288 -1.09 20.75 0.50
CA SER A 288 -0.58 22.01 -0.07
C SER A 288 0.85 21.93 -0.65
N ARG A 289 1.58 20.83 -0.42
CA ARG A 289 2.93 20.60 -0.98
C ARG A 289 2.90 20.00 -2.37
N ILE A 290 1.77 19.43 -2.81
CA ILE A 290 1.61 18.91 -4.16
C ILE A 290 1.42 20.11 -5.10
N PRO A 291 2.30 20.32 -6.09
CA PRO A 291 2.13 21.43 -7.02
C PRO A 291 0.86 21.29 -7.85
N GLY A 292 0.27 22.42 -8.25
CA GLY A 292 -1.00 22.45 -8.97
C GLY A 292 -2.24 22.30 -8.07
N VAL A 293 -2.10 21.82 -6.83
CA VAL A 293 -3.23 21.73 -5.90
C VAL A 293 -3.73 23.12 -5.48
N LYS A 294 -2.82 24.05 -5.17
CA LYS A 294 -3.18 25.42 -4.78
C LYS A 294 -3.88 26.21 -5.90
N ASP A 295 -3.58 25.86 -7.14
CA ASP A 295 -4.15 26.49 -8.33
C ASP A 295 -5.41 25.75 -8.83
N SER A 296 -5.82 24.69 -8.12
CA SER A 296 -7.05 23.92 -8.37
C SER A 296 -8.12 24.28 -7.34
N ASP A 297 -9.40 24.05 -7.68
CA ASP A 297 -10.54 24.27 -6.77
C ASP A 297 -10.61 23.29 -5.58
N ILE A 298 -9.55 22.49 -5.39
CA ILE A 298 -9.44 21.44 -4.37
C ILE A 298 -9.08 22.03 -3.00
N LEU A 299 -8.27 23.09 -2.96
CA LEU A 299 -7.97 23.80 -1.72
C LEU A 299 -8.79 25.08 -1.59
N GLN A 300 -9.46 25.23 -0.46
CA GLN A 300 -10.37 26.31 -0.14
C GLN A 300 -9.99 27.00 1.19
N GLY A 301 -10.61 28.14 1.47
CA GLY A 301 -10.38 28.93 2.68
C GLY A 301 -9.12 29.81 2.63
N SER A 302 -8.69 30.28 3.80
CA SER A 302 -7.51 31.14 3.95
C SER A 302 -6.20 30.39 3.73
N SER A 303 -5.10 31.09 3.43
CA SER A 303 -3.77 30.46 3.26
C SER A 303 -3.32 29.65 4.48
N ALA A 304 -3.73 30.04 5.69
CA ALA A 304 -3.48 29.28 6.90
C ALA A 304 -4.27 27.95 6.92
N GLN A 305 -5.54 27.98 6.51
CA GLN A 305 -6.36 26.77 6.39
C GLN A 305 -5.82 25.83 5.31
N GLN A 306 -5.46 26.37 4.14
CA GLN A 306 -4.83 25.60 3.06
C GLN A 306 -3.50 24.95 3.50
N GLY A 307 -2.71 25.65 4.32
CA GLY A 307 -1.46 25.12 4.86
C GLY A 307 -1.63 23.94 5.81
N LEU A 308 -2.82 23.77 6.41
CA LEU A 308 -3.16 22.69 7.32
C LEU A 308 -3.94 21.55 6.65
N ALA A 309 -4.24 21.68 5.36
CA ALA A 309 -5.02 20.68 4.64
C ALA A 309 -4.22 19.38 4.45
N ALA A 310 -4.77 18.29 4.97
CA ALA A 310 -4.30 16.92 4.82
C ALA A 310 -5.08 16.15 3.75
N GLY A 311 -6.28 16.59 3.40
CA GLY A 311 -7.10 15.94 2.40
C GLY A 311 -8.26 16.81 1.92
N ALA A 312 -8.90 16.35 0.84
CA ALA A 312 -10.08 16.97 0.27
C ALA A 312 -11.02 15.93 -0.36
N THR A 313 -12.32 16.20 -0.28
CA THR A 313 -13.34 15.54 -1.09
C THR A 313 -13.29 16.11 -2.50
N VAL A 314 -13.13 15.25 -3.49
CA VAL A 314 -12.97 15.68 -4.90
C VAL A 314 -14.28 15.52 -5.67
N ALA A 315 -14.93 14.37 -5.53
CA ALA A 315 -16.14 14.07 -6.26
C ALA A 315 -17.03 13.08 -5.51
N GLU A 316 -18.29 13.00 -5.92
CA GLU A 316 -19.21 11.93 -5.55
C GLU A 316 -18.89 10.66 -6.33
N GLY A 317 -18.42 9.60 -5.67
CA GLY A 317 -18.10 8.34 -6.33
C GLY A 317 -16.76 7.73 -5.91
N MET A 318 -16.39 6.64 -6.57
CA MET A 318 -15.18 5.89 -6.26
C MET A 318 -13.96 6.50 -6.95
N PRO A 319 -12.84 6.68 -6.25
CA PRO A 319 -11.58 7.08 -6.89
C PRO A 319 -10.94 5.91 -7.64
N THR A 320 -10.01 6.21 -8.54
CA THR A 320 -9.01 5.26 -9.03
C THR A 320 -7.77 5.32 -8.14
N PRO A 321 -6.91 4.30 -8.15
CA PRO A 321 -5.55 4.44 -7.63
C PRO A 321 -4.86 5.67 -8.25
N ALA A 322 -4.05 6.37 -7.45
CA ALA A 322 -3.19 7.41 -7.99
C ALA A 322 -2.12 6.80 -8.89
N GLN A 323 -1.93 7.38 -10.08
CA GLN A 323 -0.95 6.91 -11.04
C GLN A 323 0.08 8.00 -11.31
N LEU A 324 1.36 7.64 -11.26
CA LEU A 324 2.45 8.49 -11.71
C LEU A 324 2.82 8.15 -13.16
N THR A 325 2.92 9.17 -13.99
CA THR A 325 3.42 9.08 -15.37
C THR A 325 4.65 9.94 -15.50
N PHE A 326 5.76 9.34 -15.93
CA PHE A 326 7.02 10.03 -16.15
C PHE A 326 7.17 10.34 -17.64
N GLY A 327 7.27 11.62 -17.97
CA GLY A 327 7.50 12.08 -19.34
C GLY A 327 8.98 12.07 -19.70
N ALA A 328 9.28 12.07 -21.01
CA ALA A 328 10.62 11.97 -21.60
C ALA A 328 11.61 13.08 -21.19
N ARG A 329 11.17 14.10 -20.43
CA ARG A 329 12.00 15.22 -19.94
C ARG A 329 11.99 15.35 -18.41
N GLY A 330 11.62 14.28 -17.69
CA GLY A 330 11.57 14.28 -16.23
C GLY A 330 10.34 14.98 -15.63
N SER A 331 9.37 15.40 -16.46
CA SER A 331 8.05 15.82 -15.99
C SER A 331 7.35 14.63 -15.34
N VAL A 332 6.83 14.81 -14.13
CA VAL A 332 6.08 13.78 -13.44
C VAL A 332 4.63 14.24 -13.32
N LEU A 333 3.72 13.49 -13.92
CA LEU A 333 2.28 13.75 -13.82
C LEU A 333 1.69 12.75 -12.84
N MET A 334 0.93 13.25 -11.87
CA MET A 334 0.03 12.40 -11.10
C MET A 334 -1.38 12.52 -11.64
N SER A 335 -2.01 11.39 -11.94
CA SER A 335 -3.41 11.34 -12.35
C SER A 335 -4.26 10.53 -11.38
N VAL A 336 -5.47 11.03 -11.11
CA VAL A 336 -6.49 10.34 -10.33
C VAL A 336 -7.84 10.62 -10.98
N ALA A 337 -8.60 9.57 -11.28
CA ALA A 337 -9.97 9.70 -11.74
C ALA A 337 -10.93 9.40 -10.60
N PHE A 338 -12.10 10.03 -10.62
CA PHE A 338 -13.20 9.78 -9.71
C PHE A 338 -14.43 9.52 -10.56
N THR A 339 -15.16 8.45 -10.26
CA THR A 339 -16.51 8.30 -10.82
C THR A 339 -17.40 9.40 -10.24
N GLY A 340 -18.48 9.74 -10.93
CA GLY A 340 -19.33 10.88 -10.61
C GLY A 340 -20.81 10.55 -10.51
N GLY A 341 -21.49 11.17 -9.55
CA GLY A 341 -22.95 11.32 -9.52
C GLY A 341 -23.44 12.53 -10.34
N PRO A 342 -24.74 12.58 -10.69
CA PRO A 342 -25.31 13.69 -11.45
C PRO A 342 -25.50 14.99 -10.62
N VAL A 343 -25.27 14.96 -9.30
CA VAL A 343 -25.71 16.01 -8.37
C VAL A 343 -24.55 16.85 -7.80
N ALA A 344 -23.33 16.32 -7.67
CA ALA A 344 -22.13 17.12 -7.42
C ALA A 344 -20.91 16.70 -8.26
N GLY A 345 -20.41 17.64 -9.09
CA GLY A 345 -19.08 17.57 -9.69
C GLY A 345 -18.88 16.63 -10.89
N GLY A 346 -19.75 15.63 -11.09
CA GLY A 346 -19.61 14.65 -12.16
C GLY A 346 -18.31 13.82 -12.04
N SER A 347 -17.97 13.04 -13.08
CA SER A 347 -16.70 12.32 -13.08
C SER A 347 -15.57 13.34 -13.16
N GLN A 348 -14.63 13.28 -12.22
CA GLN A 348 -13.47 14.17 -12.21
C GLN A 348 -12.22 13.43 -12.62
N PHE A 349 -11.36 14.12 -13.37
CA PHE A 349 -10.02 13.64 -13.70
C PHE A 349 -9.03 14.72 -13.29
N ILE A 350 -8.27 14.43 -12.24
CA ILE A 350 -7.25 15.32 -11.73
C ILE A 350 -5.93 14.95 -12.40
N ILE A 351 -5.22 15.96 -12.88
CA ILE A 351 -3.82 15.86 -13.28
C ILE A 351 -3.04 16.95 -12.55
N TRP A 352 -2.00 16.56 -11.83
CA TRP A 352 -1.05 17.49 -11.26
C TRP A 352 0.35 17.24 -11.80
N GLU A 353 1.00 18.30 -12.24
CA GLU A 353 2.40 18.27 -12.63
C GLU A 353 3.27 18.48 -11.39
N LEU A 354 3.98 17.44 -10.99
CA LEU A 354 4.94 17.51 -9.89
C LEU A 354 6.25 18.13 -10.40
N PRO A 355 7.08 18.71 -9.52
CA PRO A 355 8.33 19.32 -9.93
C PRO A 355 9.20 18.26 -10.59
N PRO A 356 9.96 18.60 -11.64
CA PRO A 356 10.87 17.65 -12.24
C PRO A 356 11.86 17.15 -11.19
N LEU A 357 12.16 15.85 -11.26
CA LEU A 357 13.14 15.25 -10.38
C LEU A 357 14.48 15.99 -10.52
N PRO A 358 15.26 16.18 -9.43
CA PRO A 358 16.60 16.73 -9.52
C PRO A 358 17.41 15.95 -10.57
N THR A 359 18.36 16.61 -11.24
CA THR A 359 19.17 16.09 -12.38
C THR A 359 20.03 14.84 -12.10
N ARG A 360 19.83 14.18 -10.96
CA ARG A 360 20.50 12.95 -10.52
C ARG A 360 19.56 11.78 -10.20
N THR A 361 18.26 11.89 -10.47
CA THR A 361 17.38 10.73 -10.32
C THR A 361 17.52 9.82 -11.54
N GLN A 362 18.05 8.62 -11.35
CA GLN A 362 18.00 7.56 -12.34
C GLN A 362 16.62 6.92 -12.25
N THR A 363 15.76 7.19 -13.24
CA THR A 363 14.52 6.42 -13.42
C THR A 363 14.86 5.27 -14.35
N LEU A 364 14.94 4.04 -13.80
CA LEU A 364 15.01 2.83 -14.60
C LEU A 364 13.62 2.57 -15.18
N PHE A 365 13.47 2.68 -16.49
CA PHE A 365 12.31 2.17 -17.21
C PHE A 365 12.81 1.13 -18.21
N TRP A 366 12.04 0.06 -18.36
CA TRP A 366 12.25 -0.90 -19.43
C TRP A 366 11.71 -0.31 -20.72
N GLU A 367 12.59 0.05 -21.65
CA GLU A 367 12.23 0.32 -23.04
C GLU A 367 12.44 -0.99 -23.82
N GLU A 368 11.36 -1.54 -24.36
CA GLU A 368 11.46 -2.60 -25.36
C GLU A 368 12.03 -1.97 -26.64
N LEU A 369 13.33 -2.12 -26.87
CA LEU A 369 13.96 -1.76 -28.13
C LEU A 369 13.46 -2.75 -29.20
N LEU A 370 12.51 -2.30 -30.02
CA LEU A 370 12.01 -3.01 -31.21
C LEU A 370 13.10 -3.31 -32.24
#